data_AF-A0A0P4W1F9-F1
#
_entry.id   AF-A0A0P4W1F9-F1
#
_cell.length_a   1.000
_cell.length_b   1.000
_cell.length_c   1.000
_cell.angle_alpha   90.00
_cell.angle_beta   90.00
_cell.angle_gamma   90.00
#
_symmetry.space_group_name_H-M   'P 1'
#
loop_
_entity.id
_entity.type
_entity.pdbx_description
1 polymer ?
#
loop_
_entity_poly.entity_id
_entity_poly.type
_entity_poly.pdbx_seq_one_letter_code
_entity_poly.pdbx_strand_id
1 'polypeptide(L)'
;MSGNGSASDAQMFNHSELKEGLENDNITGWPRPDPLPNDTQDVPYFIVSDDAFSLRTYLMKPYSARNMTREECIYNYRLSRARSVVENAFGIMVNRFQVMLTTMQHHADTVSSS
;
A
#
# COMPACT_ATOMS: atom_id res chain seq x y z
N MET A 1 4.83 -24.83 -21.49
CA MET A 1 3.94 -25.25 -20.39
C MET A 1 4.04 -24.18 -19.31
N SER A 2 3.11 -23.22 -19.29
CA SER A 2 3.04 -22.20 -18.24
C SER A 2 1.72 -22.37 -17.52
N GLY A 3 1.77 -22.89 -16.30
CA GLY A 3 0.61 -23.07 -15.45
C GLY A 3 1.06 -23.03 -14.01
N ASN A 4 0.69 -21.95 -13.32
CA ASN A 4 0.12 -21.94 -11.96
C ASN A 4 0.18 -20.52 -11.37
N GLY A 5 -1.01 -19.89 -11.23
CA GLY A 5 -1.32 -18.95 -10.15
C GLY A 5 -0.77 -17.53 -10.20
N SER A 6 -0.95 -16.77 -11.29
CA SER A 6 -0.66 -15.32 -11.27
C SER A 6 -1.92 -14.52 -10.92
N ALA A 7 -2.34 -14.52 -9.65
CA ALA A 7 -3.27 -13.50 -9.20
C ALA A 7 -2.55 -12.14 -9.29
N SER A 8 -3.11 -11.17 -10.00
CA SER A 8 -2.57 -9.80 -10.01
C SER A 8 -2.57 -9.23 -8.59
N ASP A 9 -1.66 -8.32 -8.26
CA ASP A 9 -1.63 -7.62 -6.95
C ASP A 9 -2.99 -7.02 -6.60
N ALA A 10 -3.72 -6.49 -7.59
CA ALA A 10 -5.08 -6.00 -7.42
C ALA A 10 -6.07 -7.13 -7.03
N GLN A 11 -5.91 -8.33 -7.59
CA GLN A 11 -6.72 -9.49 -7.21
C GLN A 11 -6.36 -9.98 -5.82
N MET A 12 -5.08 -10.05 -5.46
CA MET A 12 -4.67 -10.42 -4.10
C MET A 12 -5.22 -9.42 -3.07
N PHE A 13 -5.11 -8.12 -3.34
CA PHE A 13 -5.68 -7.08 -2.49
C PHE A 13 -7.19 -7.22 -2.33
N ASN A 14 -7.93 -7.48 -3.41
CA ASN A 14 -9.39 -7.61 -3.36
C ASN A 14 -9.88 -8.77 -2.49
N HIS A 15 -9.05 -9.79 -2.26
CA HIS A 15 -9.35 -10.93 -1.38
C HIS A 15 -8.68 -10.84 -0.01
N SER A 16 -8.02 -9.73 0.31
CA SER A 16 -7.30 -9.56 1.57
C SER A 16 -8.18 -8.99 2.68
N GLU A 17 -7.90 -9.40 3.92
CA GLU A 17 -8.48 -8.80 5.14
C GLU A 17 -8.17 -7.30 5.24
N LEU A 18 -7.05 -6.86 4.63
CA LEU A 18 -6.70 -5.44 4.56
C LEU A 18 -7.77 -4.64 3.80
N LYS A 19 -8.25 -5.15 2.66
CA LYS A 19 -9.32 -4.49 1.88
C LYS A 19 -10.62 -4.43 2.67
N GLU A 20 -11.00 -5.53 3.31
CA GLU A 20 -12.19 -5.58 4.17
C GLU A 20 -12.08 -4.56 5.30
N GLY A 21 -10.90 -4.46 5.92
CA GLY A 21 -10.71 -3.54 7.03
C GLY A 21 -10.69 -2.08 6.65
N LEU A 22 -10.17 -1.75 5.46
CA LEU A 22 -10.25 -0.39 4.92
C LEU A 22 -11.68 0.00 4.54
N GLU A 23 -12.47 -0.93 4.01
CA GLU A 23 -13.87 -0.65 3.63
C GLU A 23 -14.79 -0.51 4.84
N ASN A 24 -14.51 -1.23 5.93
CA ASN A 24 -15.32 -1.24 7.14
C ASN A 24 -14.78 -0.31 8.25
N ASP A 25 -13.77 0.51 7.96
CA ASP A 25 -13.11 1.41 8.92
C ASP A 25 -12.64 0.70 10.21
N ASN A 26 -12.12 -0.53 10.06
CA ASN A 26 -11.73 -1.39 11.17
C ASN A 26 -10.20 -1.60 11.29
N ILE A 27 -9.41 -0.89 10.48
CA ILE A 27 -7.95 -0.97 10.52
C ILE A 27 -7.44 -0.33 11.81
N THR A 28 -6.85 -1.16 12.67
CA THR A 28 -6.19 -0.68 13.88
C THR A 28 -5.01 0.20 13.52
N GLY A 29 -4.97 1.43 14.05
CA GLY A 29 -3.89 2.37 13.82
C GLY A 29 -3.97 3.14 12.50
N TRP A 30 -5.09 3.07 11.77
CA TRP A 30 -5.32 3.99 10.66
C TRP A 30 -5.37 5.44 11.17
N PRO A 31 -4.58 6.36 10.60
CA PRO A 31 -4.54 7.73 11.07
C PRO A 31 -5.85 8.45 10.77
N ARG A 32 -6.30 9.27 11.73
CA ARG A 32 -7.42 10.17 11.48
C ARG A 32 -7.00 11.27 10.50
N PRO A 33 -7.92 11.83 9.72
CA PRO A 33 -7.64 13.00 8.91
C PRO A 33 -7.03 14.12 9.76
N ASP A 34 -5.96 14.74 9.26
CA ASP A 34 -5.28 15.87 9.90
C ASP A 34 -5.02 16.94 8.83
N PRO A 35 -4.93 18.23 9.21
CA PRO A 35 -4.68 19.30 8.26
C PRO A 35 -3.27 19.25 7.70
N LEU A 36 -3.12 19.67 6.43
CA LEU A 36 -1.80 19.84 5.83
C LEU A 36 -1.02 21.00 6.49
N PRO A 37 0.32 21.04 6.38
CA PRO A 37 1.09 22.17 6.88
C PRO A 37 0.60 23.51 6.30
N ASN A 38 0.23 24.44 7.18
CA ASN A 38 -0.39 25.74 6.85
C ASN A 38 -1.83 25.67 6.30
N ASP A 39 -2.53 24.57 6.54
CA ASP A 39 -3.97 24.44 6.26
C ASP A 39 -4.75 24.28 7.57
N THR A 40 -6.07 24.48 7.50
CA THR A 40 -7.02 24.23 8.59
C THR A 40 -8.06 23.16 8.24
N GLN A 41 -8.11 22.75 6.97
CA GLN A 41 -9.00 21.70 6.52
C GLN A 41 -8.33 20.34 6.70
N ASP A 42 -9.03 19.43 7.37
CA ASP A 42 -8.59 18.04 7.54
C ASP A 42 -8.53 17.33 6.17
N VAL A 43 -7.42 16.64 5.94
CA VAL A 43 -7.22 15.82 4.74
C VAL A 43 -7.04 14.36 5.17
N PRO A 44 -7.83 13.42 4.61
CA PRO A 44 -7.67 12.02 4.95
C PRO A 44 -6.34 11.49 4.41
N TYR A 45 -5.84 10.45 5.07
CA TYR A 45 -4.71 9.68 4.58
C TYR A 45 -5.17 8.66 3.54
N PHE A 46 -4.27 8.29 2.62
CA PHE A 46 -4.57 7.35 1.54
C PHE A 46 -3.40 6.39 1.33
N ILE A 47 -3.73 5.18 0.88
CA ILE A 47 -2.77 4.23 0.32
C ILE A 47 -2.42 4.69 -1.10
N VAL A 48 -1.13 4.66 -1.44
CA VAL A 48 -0.66 4.91 -2.79
C VAL A 48 -0.58 3.60 -3.56
N SER A 49 -1.27 3.50 -4.69
CA SER A 49 -1.30 2.31 -5.54
C SER A 49 -0.72 2.57 -6.93
N ASP A 50 -0.55 1.49 -7.69
CA ASP A 50 -0.34 1.56 -9.14
C ASP A 50 -1.68 1.71 -9.91
N ASP A 51 -1.59 1.78 -11.24
CA ASP A 51 -2.73 2.00 -12.13
C ASP A 51 -3.67 0.77 -12.26
N ALA A 52 -3.20 -0.43 -11.90
CA ALA A 52 -4.01 -1.65 -11.93
C ALA A 52 -5.11 -1.67 -10.86
N PHE A 53 -4.99 -0.82 -9.85
CA PHE A 53 -6.02 -0.65 -8.82
C PHE A 53 -7.12 0.32 -9.27
N SER A 54 -8.31 0.17 -8.68
CA SER A 54 -9.40 1.14 -8.82
C SER A 54 -9.25 2.24 -7.77
N LEU A 55 -9.58 3.49 -8.13
CA LEU A 55 -9.58 4.62 -7.20
C LEU A 55 -10.63 4.41 -6.10
N ARG A 56 -10.28 4.67 -4.85
CA ARG A 56 -11.18 4.55 -3.69
C ARG A 56 -10.96 5.69 -2.70
N THR A 57 -11.86 5.84 -1.74
CA THR A 57 -11.77 6.88 -0.69
C THR A 57 -10.51 6.76 0.17
N TYR A 58 -9.90 5.58 0.25
CA TYR A 58 -8.70 5.29 1.01
C TYR A 58 -7.50 4.90 0.12
N LEU A 59 -7.65 4.95 -1.22
CA LEU A 59 -6.63 4.47 -2.15
C LEU A 59 -6.54 5.38 -3.37
N MET A 60 -5.36 5.96 -3.57
CA MET A 60 -5.02 6.89 -4.63
C MET A 60 -4.14 6.22 -5.68
N LYS A 61 -4.46 6.46 -6.96
CA LYS A 61 -3.77 5.89 -8.11
C LYS A 61 -3.31 6.98 -9.09
N PRO A 62 -2.37 6.70 -10.00
CA PRO A 62 -1.96 7.67 -11.01
C PRO A 62 -3.08 7.95 -12.02
N TYR A 63 -3.10 9.15 -12.58
CA TYR A 63 -3.88 9.44 -13.77
C TYR A 63 -3.36 8.62 -14.96
N SER A 64 -4.27 8.22 -15.86
CA SER A 64 -3.90 7.51 -17.09
C SER A 64 -3.00 8.37 -17.96
N ALA A 65 -2.00 7.77 -18.60
CA ALA A 65 -1.01 8.47 -19.44
C ALA A 65 -1.57 9.11 -20.74
N ARG A 66 -2.89 9.08 -20.96
CA ARG A 66 -3.54 9.59 -22.17
C ARG A 66 -4.00 11.03 -21.96
N ASN A 67 -3.48 11.96 -22.78
CA ASN A 67 -3.88 13.38 -22.80
C ASN A 67 -3.81 14.06 -21.42
N MET A 68 -2.76 13.77 -20.64
CA MET A 68 -2.59 14.37 -19.32
C MET A 68 -2.37 15.88 -19.41
N THR A 69 -3.07 16.60 -18.55
CA THR A 69 -2.81 17.99 -18.22
C THR A 69 -1.49 18.15 -17.48
N ARG A 70 -1.00 19.39 -17.35
CA ARG A 70 0.23 19.69 -16.62
C ARG A 70 0.09 19.33 -15.13
N GLU A 71 -1.09 19.57 -14.57
CA GLU A 71 -1.42 19.30 -13.18
C GLU A 71 -1.41 17.79 -12.89
N GLU A 72 -1.97 16.98 -13.79
CA GLU A 72 -1.92 15.52 -13.71
C GLU A 72 -0.49 14.99 -13.85
N CYS A 73 0.35 15.60 -14.70
CA CYS A 73 1.78 15.28 -14.79
C CYS A 73 2.48 15.50 -13.45
N ILE A 74 2.24 16.65 -12.80
CA ILE A 74 2.83 16.98 -11.51
C ILE A 74 2.35 16.01 -10.42
N TYR A 75 1.06 15.70 -10.40
CA TYR A 75 0.49 14.72 -9.48
C TYR A 75 1.12 13.33 -9.67
N ASN A 76 1.17 12.81 -10.90
CA ASN A 76 1.73 11.48 -11.19
C ASN A 76 3.22 11.40 -10.82
N TYR A 77 3.96 12.49 -11.02
CA TYR A 77 5.35 12.59 -10.58
C TYR A 77 5.46 12.50 -9.05
N ARG A 78 4.66 13.27 -8.30
CA ARG A 78 4.64 13.23 -6.82
C ARG A 78 4.24 11.86 -6.29
N LEU A 79 3.21 11.24 -6.89
CA LEU A 79 2.76 9.90 -6.53
C LEU A 79 3.86 8.86 -6.76
N SER A 80 4.55 8.93 -7.90
CA SER A 80 5.68 8.04 -8.21
C SER A 80 6.84 8.23 -7.24
N ARG A 81 7.15 9.48 -6.86
CA ARG A 81 8.18 9.77 -5.85
C ARG A 81 7.83 9.17 -4.48
N ALA A 82 6.57 9.25 -4.06
CA ALA A 82 6.11 8.61 -2.83
C ALA A 82 6.31 7.09 -2.86
N ARG A 83 5.95 6.42 -3.96
CA ARG A 83 6.18 4.98 -4.13
C ARG A 83 7.66 4.62 -4.06
N SER A 84 8.53 5.36 -4.77
CA SER A 84 9.97 5.08 -4.75
C SER A 84 10.59 5.20 -3.36
N VAL A 85 10.09 6.09 -2.49
CA VAL A 85 10.57 6.17 -1.10
C VAL A 85 10.24 4.88 -0.33
N VAL A 86 9.01 4.38 -0.49
CA VAL A 86 8.54 3.14 0.14
C VAL A 86 9.32 1.93 -0.41
N GLU A 87 9.45 1.82 -1.73
CA GLU A 87 10.22 0.76 -2.39
C GLU A 87 11.69 0.74 -1.93
N ASN A 88 12.34 1.90 -1.85
CA ASN A 88 13.72 2.00 -1.37
C ASN A 88 13.84 1.59 0.10
N ALA A 89 12.90 1.98 0.95
CA ALA A 89 12.88 1.57 2.35
C ALA A 89 12.75 0.05 2.49
N PHE A 90 11.83 -0.57 1.75
CA PHE A 90 11.71 -2.03 1.70
C PHE A 90 12.96 -2.69 1.13
N GLY A 91 13.55 -2.16 0.05
CA GLY A 91 14.81 -2.68 -0.50
C GLY A 91 15.95 -2.69 0.51
N ILE A 92 16.07 -1.64 1.32
CA ILE A 92 17.05 -1.59 2.43
C ILE A 92 16.72 -2.67 3.49
N MET A 93 15.46 -2.81 3.88
CA MET A 93 15.05 -3.80 4.89
C MET A 93 15.30 -5.23 4.41
N VAL A 94 15.00 -5.54 3.15
CA VAL A 94 15.26 -6.85 2.55
C VAL A 94 16.74 -7.13 2.48
N ASN A 95 17.53 -6.20 1.94
CA ASN A 95 18.98 -6.41 1.79
C ASN A 95 19.68 -6.56 3.15
N ARG A 96 19.31 -5.73 4.13
CA ARG A 96 19.99 -5.65 5.42
C ARG A 96 19.57 -6.74 6.40
N PHE A 97 18.28 -7.06 6.45
CA PHE A 97 17.71 -7.94 7.48
C PHE A 97 17.10 -9.22 6.92
N GLN A 98 17.06 -9.40 5.59
CA GLN A 98 16.47 -10.57 4.92
C GLN A 98 15.00 -10.83 5.33
N VAL A 99 14.31 -9.80 5.82
CA VAL A 99 12.99 -9.88 6.48
C VAL A 99 11.88 -10.36 5.54
N MET A 100 12.03 -10.16 4.22
CA MET A 100 11.05 -10.63 3.22
C MET A 100 11.52 -11.83 2.39
N LEU A 101 12.72 -12.37 2.68
CA LEU A 101 13.30 -13.51 1.95
C LEU A 101 13.16 -14.84 2.71
N THR A 102 12.76 -14.78 3.97
CA THR A 102 12.65 -15.97 4.82
C THR A 102 11.22 -16.06 5.35
N THR A 103 10.52 -17.18 5.11
CA THR A 103 9.32 -17.52 5.88
C THR A 103 9.71 -17.47 7.35
N MET A 104 9.03 -16.66 8.17
CA MET A 104 9.31 -16.60 9.61
C MET A 104 9.26 -18.03 10.18
N GLN A 105 10.42 -18.60 10.52
CA GLN A 105 10.53 -19.88 11.22
C GLN A 105 10.21 -19.67 12.69
N HIS A 106 8.99 -19.25 13.00
CA HIS A 106 8.47 -19.35 14.35
C HIS A 106 7.62 -20.62 14.42
N HIS A 107 8.22 -21.69 14.93
CA HIS A 107 7.45 -22.77 15.52
C HIS A 107 6.76 -22.17 16.75
N ALA A 108 5.42 -22.25 16.80
CA ALA A 108 4.68 -21.81 17.97
C ALA A 108 4.97 -22.78 19.10
N ASP A 109 5.98 -22.47 19.91
CA ASP A 109 6.19 -23.20 21.16
C ASP A 109 5.04 -22.83 22.10
N THR A 110 4.04 -23.72 22.12
CA THR A 110 2.97 -23.69 23.11
C THR A 110 3.62 -23.97 24.45
N VAL A 111 3.79 -22.93 25.27
CA VAL A 111 4.18 -23.09 26.66
C VAL A 111 3.02 -23.77 27.38
N SER A 112 3.05 -25.11 27.46
CA SER A 112 2.20 -25.85 28.39
C SER A 112 2.66 -25.48 29.80
N SER A 113 1.85 -24.67 30.47
CA SER A 113 2.02 -24.37 31.90
C SER A 113 1.92 -25.67 32.68
N SER A 114 2.94 -25.95 33.51
CA SER A 114 2.96 -27.03 34.52
C SER A 114 2.53 -26.48 35.86
#